data_AF-A2TXS5-F1
#
_entry.id   AF-A2TXS5-F1
#
_cell.length_a   1.000
_cell.length_b   1.000
_cell.length_c   1.000
_cell.angle_alpha   90.00
_cell.angle_beta   90.00
_cell.angle_gamma   90.00
#
_symmetry.space_group_name_H-M   'P 1'
#
loop_
_entity.id
_entity.type
_entity.pdbx_description
1 polymer ?
#
loop_
_entity_poly.entity_id
_entity_poly.type
_entity_poly.pdbx_seq_one_letter_code
_entity_poly.pdbx_strand_id
1 'polypeptide(L)'
;MKTIKRFTAILAMASIVFVACDAKKEKEYNLDLNDGTSVFYNSNDEDALRINGWTSFNATNETLIGLEETDYDLPMTSLENLNDPIANLSNSIPTSLKTEEVLEDIEDVQEEYTKLINEKNEPLDNVKQNMEELVEKFDDLREELNETVEDYITE
;
A
#
# COMPACT_ATOMS: atom_id res chain seq x y z
N MET A 1 -36.60 30.46 -65.73
CA MET A 1 -35.13 30.56 -65.89
C MET A 1 -34.56 31.39 -64.74
N LYS A 2 -33.36 31.02 -64.27
CA LYS A 2 -32.55 31.60 -63.18
C LYS A 2 -32.89 31.08 -61.77
N THR A 3 -31.99 30.58 -60.93
CA THR A 3 -30.64 30.01 -61.07
C THR A 3 -30.32 29.37 -59.71
N ILE A 4 -29.69 28.20 -59.77
CA ILE A 4 -28.92 27.45 -58.76
C ILE A 4 -28.38 28.28 -57.57
N LYS A 5 -28.43 27.70 -56.36
CA LYS A 5 -27.24 27.47 -55.50
C LYS A 5 -27.54 26.41 -54.43
N ARG A 6 -26.87 25.27 -54.56
CA ARG A 6 -26.76 24.23 -53.53
C ARG A 6 -25.81 24.72 -52.46
N PHE A 7 -26.21 24.66 -51.19
CA PHE A 7 -25.29 24.66 -50.06
C PHE A 7 -25.66 23.48 -49.18
N THR A 8 -24.81 22.46 -49.24
CA THR A 8 -24.75 21.36 -48.29
C THR A 8 -24.17 21.91 -47.00
N ALA A 9 -24.88 21.76 -45.88
CA ALA A 9 -24.32 21.87 -44.55
C ALA A 9 -24.84 20.69 -43.73
N ILE A 10 -23.95 19.70 -43.57
CA ILE A 10 -24.11 18.59 -42.64
C ILE A 10 -23.89 19.18 -41.25
N LEU A 11 -24.87 19.05 -40.36
CA LEU A 11 -24.63 19.20 -38.92
C LEU A 11 -25.15 17.94 -38.23
N ALA A 12 -24.24 17.00 -38.01
CA ALA A 12 -24.46 15.88 -37.11
C ALA A 12 -24.50 16.43 -35.68
N MET A 13 -25.68 16.48 -35.08
CA MET A 13 -25.77 16.63 -33.62
C MET A 13 -25.80 15.23 -33.01
N ALA A 14 -24.60 14.71 -32.74
CA ALA A 14 -24.42 13.63 -31.80
C ALA A 14 -24.81 14.16 -30.41
N SER A 15 -25.98 13.76 -29.93
CA SER A 15 -26.36 13.92 -28.53
C SER A 15 -25.52 12.97 -27.69
N ILE A 16 -24.36 13.44 -27.23
CA ILE A 16 -23.59 12.77 -26.18
C ILE A 16 -24.35 13.00 -24.87
N VAL A 17 -24.87 11.91 -24.31
CA VAL A 17 -25.40 11.88 -22.96
C VAL A 17 -24.19 11.96 -22.02
N PHE A 18 -23.99 13.10 -21.36
CA PHE A 18 -23.07 13.17 -20.22
C PHE A 18 -23.73 12.47 -19.04
N VAL A 19 -23.44 11.18 -18.88
CA VAL A 19 -23.55 10.52 -17.58
C VAL A 19 -22.38 11.04 -16.77
N ALA A 20 -22.64 12.00 -15.87
CA ALA A 20 -21.71 12.34 -14.82
C ALA A 20 -21.68 11.16 -13.84
N CYS A 21 -20.80 10.20 -14.10
CA CYS A 21 -20.31 9.30 -13.07
C CYS A 21 -19.15 10.04 -12.38
N ASP A 22 -19.39 10.54 -11.17
CA ASP A 22 -18.33 10.65 -10.17
C ASP A 22 -17.97 9.21 -9.74
N ALA A 23 -17.31 8.48 -10.65
CA ALA A 23 -16.49 7.37 -10.21
C ALA A 23 -15.28 8.02 -9.56
N LYS A 24 -15.04 7.78 -8.26
CA LYS A 24 -13.68 7.88 -7.70
C LYS A 24 -12.82 7.13 -8.71
N LYS A 25 -12.05 7.85 -9.52
CA LYS A 25 -11.21 7.21 -10.53
C LYS A 25 -10.18 6.44 -9.74
N GLU A 26 -10.37 5.14 -9.69
CA GLU A 26 -9.37 4.14 -9.38
C GLU A 26 -8.08 4.55 -10.09
N LYS A 27 -7.04 4.83 -9.32
CA LYS A 27 -5.79 5.33 -9.86
C LYS A 27 -4.64 4.62 -9.17
N GLU A 28 -3.87 3.94 -10.00
CA GLU A 28 -2.50 3.57 -9.68
C GLU A 28 -1.61 4.79 -9.92
N TYR A 29 -0.70 5.07 -9.00
CA TYR A 29 0.23 6.18 -9.08
C TYR A 29 1.65 5.65 -8.95
N ASN A 30 2.55 6.22 -9.74
CA ASN A 30 3.99 6.11 -9.53
C ASN A 30 4.46 7.52 -9.17
N LEU A 31 4.73 7.76 -7.90
CA LEU A 31 5.08 9.07 -7.35
C LEU A 31 6.59 9.12 -7.12
N ASP A 32 7.19 10.27 -7.43
CA ASP A 32 8.55 10.59 -7.00
C ASP A 32 8.46 11.67 -5.93
N LEU A 33 8.82 11.32 -4.70
CA LEU A 33 8.75 12.19 -3.53
C LEU A 33 9.95 13.14 -3.48
N ASN A 34 9.85 14.16 -2.62
CA ASN A 34 10.82 15.25 -2.54
C ASN A 34 12.25 14.81 -2.16
N ASP A 35 12.41 13.67 -1.49
CA ASP A 35 13.69 13.08 -1.11
C ASP A 35 14.24 12.08 -2.13
N GLY A 36 13.57 11.95 -3.29
CA GLY A 36 13.95 11.04 -4.37
C GLY A 36 13.43 9.62 -4.21
N THR A 37 12.60 9.36 -3.18
CA THR A 37 11.89 8.10 -3.00
C THR A 37 10.82 7.94 -4.07
N SER A 38 10.76 6.79 -4.74
CA SER A 38 9.66 6.48 -5.65
C SER A 38 8.67 5.54 -4.98
N VAL A 39 7.38 5.81 -5.10
CA VAL A 39 6.31 5.00 -4.51
C VAL A 39 5.34 4.56 -5.59
N PHE A 40 5.01 3.27 -5.60
CA PHE A 40 3.83 2.76 -6.28
C PHE A 40 2.69 2.66 -5.25
N TYR A 41 1.57 3.31 -5.55
CA TYR A 41 0.39 3.39 -4.68
C TYR A 41 -0.88 3.10 -5.49
N ASN A 42 -1.83 2.39 -4.88
CA ASN A 42 -3.12 2.05 -5.47
C ASN A 42 -4.24 2.39 -4.49
N SER A 43 -5.10 3.33 -4.84
CA SER A 43 -6.17 3.82 -3.97
C SER A 43 -7.31 2.83 -3.69
N ASN A 44 -7.22 1.59 -4.18
CA ASN A 44 -8.21 0.54 -3.90
C ASN A 44 -7.57 -0.71 -3.30
N ASP A 45 -6.27 -0.69 -3.05
CA ASP A 45 -5.48 -1.85 -2.68
C ASP A 45 -4.28 -1.39 -1.85
N GLU A 46 -4.48 -1.32 -0.54
CA GLU A 46 -3.46 -0.92 0.43
C GLU A 46 -2.27 -1.91 0.43
N ASP A 47 -2.54 -3.19 0.14
CA ASP A 47 -1.52 -4.25 0.03
C ASP A 47 -0.57 -4.00 -1.14
N ALA A 48 -1.02 -3.30 -2.17
CA ALA A 48 -0.23 -3.01 -3.36
C ALA A 48 0.86 -1.96 -3.14
N LEU A 49 0.91 -1.28 -1.99
CA LEU A 49 1.94 -0.27 -1.70
C LEU A 49 3.36 -0.84 -1.88
N ARG A 50 4.17 -0.19 -2.72
CA ARG A 50 5.60 -0.53 -2.90
C ARG A 50 6.43 0.73 -2.85
N ILE A 51 7.44 0.74 -1.98
CA ILE A 51 8.30 1.91 -1.75
C ILE A 51 9.70 1.61 -2.24
N ASN A 52 10.08 2.17 -3.39
CA ASN A 52 11.37 1.93 -4.00
C ASN A 52 12.50 2.46 -3.09
N GLY A 53 13.50 1.62 -2.85
CA GLY A 53 14.61 1.93 -1.96
C GLY A 53 14.38 1.54 -0.48
N TRP A 54 13.14 1.25 -0.07
CA TRP A 54 12.85 0.75 1.28
C TRP A 54 12.66 -0.76 1.30
N THR A 55 13.75 -1.49 1.06
CA THR A 55 13.76 -2.96 0.96
C THR A 55 13.20 -3.64 2.21
N SER A 56 13.47 -3.07 3.40
CA SER A 56 12.96 -3.56 4.69
C SER A 56 11.44 -3.62 4.70
N PHE A 57 10.76 -2.53 4.33
CA PHE A 57 9.31 -2.48 4.24
C PHE A 57 8.77 -3.48 3.20
N ASN A 58 9.31 -3.47 1.98
CA ASN A 58 8.78 -4.32 0.91
C ASN A 58 8.93 -5.82 1.21
N ALA A 59 10.03 -6.24 1.84
CA ALA A 59 10.24 -7.64 2.22
C ALA A 59 9.29 -8.07 3.34
N THR A 60 9.06 -7.20 4.34
CA THR A 60 8.07 -7.45 5.39
C THR A 60 6.66 -7.51 4.81
N ASN A 61 6.27 -6.53 3.98
CA ASN A 61 4.95 -6.47 3.35
C ASN A 61 4.64 -7.74 2.53
N GLU A 62 5.56 -8.16 1.66
CA GLU A 62 5.39 -9.37 0.85
C GLU A 62 5.19 -10.63 1.72
N THR A 63 5.94 -10.75 2.81
CA THR A 63 5.84 -11.92 3.69
C THR A 63 4.56 -11.93 4.51
N LEU A 64 4.12 -10.77 5.01
CA LEU A 64 2.93 -10.67 5.86
C LEU A 64 1.62 -10.76 5.07
N ILE A 65 1.56 -10.22 3.85
CA ILE A 65 0.47 -10.50 2.90
C ILE A 65 0.38 -12.01 2.65
N GLY A 66 1.52 -12.65 2.36
CA GLY A 66 1.55 -14.10 2.13
C GLY A 66 1.12 -14.92 3.36
N LEU A 67 1.27 -14.37 4.57
CA LEU A 67 0.83 -15.01 5.81
C LEU A 67 -0.70 -14.98 5.92
N GLU A 68 -1.31 -13.83 5.64
CA GLU A 68 -2.78 -13.68 5.61
C GLU A 68 -3.40 -14.55 4.50
N GLU A 69 -2.84 -14.52 3.29
CA GLU A 69 -3.33 -15.30 2.13
C GLU A 69 -3.30 -16.82 2.38
N THR A 70 -2.46 -17.29 3.29
CA THR A 70 -2.30 -18.71 3.62
C THR A 70 -2.99 -19.12 4.92
N ASP A 71 -3.85 -18.26 5.50
CA ASP A 71 -4.52 -18.53 6.78
C ASP A 71 -3.50 -18.87 7.89
N TYR A 72 -2.41 -18.11 7.90
CA TYR A 72 -1.30 -18.23 8.84
C TYR A 72 -0.60 -19.61 8.79
N ASP A 73 -0.64 -20.29 7.63
CA ASP A 73 0.03 -21.57 7.36
C ASP A 73 1.36 -21.39 6.59
N LEU A 74 2.18 -20.41 7.01
CA LEU A 74 3.55 -20.29 6.53
C LEU A 74 4.56 -20.98 7.46
N PRO A 75 5.67 -21.49 6.92
CA PRO A 75 6.77 -21.98 7.74
C PRO A 75 7.30 -20.87 8.66
N MET A 76 7.51 -21.18 9.94
CA MET A 76 8.11 -20.24 10.91
C MET A 76 9.45 -19.67 10.44
N THR A 77 10.20 -20.40 9.61
CA THR A 77 11.44 -19.91 9.00
C THR A 77 11.24 -18.68 8.11
N SER A 78 10.07 -18.53 7.47
CA SER A 78 9.73 -17.34 6.69
C SER A 78 9.62 -16.12 7.61
N LEU A 79 9.01 -16.28 8.79
CA LEU A 79 8.89 -15.24 9.80
C LEU A 79 10.24 -14.91 10.45
N GLU A 80 11.05 -15.92 10.76
CA GLU A 80 12.40 -15.72 11.29
C GLU A 80 13.30 -14.90 10.33
N ASN A 81 13.08 -15.02 9.02
CA ASN A 81 13.81 -14.24 8.01
C ASN A 81 13.44 -12.74 8.01
N LEU A 82 12.37 -12.34 8.70
CA LEU A 82 11.98 -10.95 8.86
C LEU A 82 12.77 -10.21 9.95
N ASN A 83 13.64 -10.91 10.69
CA ASN A 83 14.40 -10.31 11.79
C ASN A 83 15.16 -9.04 11.37
N ASP A 84 15.91 -9.14 10.27
CA ASP A 84 16.71 -8.02 9.78
C ASP A 84 15.86 -6.95 9.08
N PRO A 85 14.87 -7.29 8.22
CA PRO A 85 13.92 -6.31 7.69
C PRO A 85 13.19 -5.50 8.78
N ILE A 86 12.55 -6.16 9.75
CA ILE A 86 11.73 -5.49 10.78
C ILE A 86 12.60 -4.61 11.68
N ALA A 87 13.76 -5.10 12.13
CA ALA A 87 14.70 -4.31 12.93
C ALA A 87 15.23 -3.06 12.19
N ASN A 88 15.19 -3.04 10.86
CA ASN A 88 15.69 -1.95 10.05
C ASN A 88 14.60 -0.99 9.54
N LEU A 89 13.31 -1.23 9.81
CA LEU A 89 12.22 -0.35 9.34
C LEU A 89 12.48 1.13 9.68
N SER A 90 12.65 1.47 10.95
CA SER A 90 12.89 2.84 11.41
C SER A 90 14.23 3.44 10.98
N ASN A 91 15.25 2.59 10.74
CA ASN A 91 16.57 3.02 10.31
C ASN A 91 16.65 3.32 8.80
N SER A 92 15.75 2.73 8.00
CA SER A 92 15.76 2.79 6.54
C SER A 92 14.54 3.50 5.95
N ILE A 93 13.62 3.98 6.79
CA ILE A 93 12.46 4.76 6.37
C ILE A 93 12.89 6.00 5.54
N PRO A 94 12.27 6.22 4.37
CA PRO A 94 12.38 7.47 3.62
C PRO A 94 12.03 8.69 4.47
N THR A 95 12.73 9.81 4.26
CA THR A 95 12.45 11.03 5.03
C THR A 95 11.09 11.60 4.67
N SER A 96 10.65 11.44 3.42
CA SER A 96 9.34 11.85 2.94
C SER A 96 8.17 11.09 3.58
N LEU A 97 8.41 9.91 4.14
CA LEU A 97 7.37 9.07 4.76
C LEU A 97 7.48 9.03 6.29
N LYS A 98 8.42 9.77 6.87
CA LYS A 98 8.73 9.71 8.30
C LYS A 98 7.86 10.69 9.10
N THR A 99 6.64 10.26 9.42
CA THR A 99 5.71 10.96 10.33
C THR A 99 5.84 10.42 11.77
N GLU A 100 5.13 11.02 12.73
CA GLU A 100 5.08 10.48 14.10
C GLU A 100 4.28 9.17 14.16
N GLU A 101 3.12 9.11 13.49
CA GLU A 101 2.25 7.93 13.40
C GLU A 101 2.99 6.73 12.75
N VAL A 102 3.66 6.96 11.60
CA VAL A 102 4.44 5.88 10.94
C VAL A 102 5.59 5.38 11.84
N LEU A 103 6.16 6.21 12.70
CA LEU A 103 7.20 5.75 13.63
C LEU A 103 6.61 4.97 14.81
N GLU A 104 5.44 5.37 15.31
CA GLU A 104 4.68 4.64 16.33
C GLU A 104 4.32 3.24 15.82
N ASP A 105 3.76 3.12 14.61
CA ASP A 105 3.39 1.82 14.06
C ASP A 105 4.60 0.92 13.75
N ILE A 106 5.73 1.50 13.37
CA ILE A 106 6.97 0.73 13.26
C ILE A 106 7.39 0.16 14.62
N GLU A 107 7.22 0.91 15.70
CA GLU A 107 7.50 0.42 17.06
C GLU A 107 6.54 -0.71 17.45
N ASP A 108 5.25 -0.58 17.17
CA ASP A 108 4.24 -1.61 17.40
C ASP A 108 4.55 -2.91 16.62
N VAL A 109 4.89 -2.81 15.33
CA VAL A 109 5.32 -3.96 14.51
C VAL A 109 6.55 -4.64 15.10
N GLN A 110 7.52 -3.85 15.57
CA GLN A 110 8.74 -4.39 16.17
C GLN A 110 8.46 -5.10 17.51
N GLU A 111 7.52 -4.60 18.31
CA GLU A 111 7.08 -5.23 19.56
C GLU A 111 6.40 -6.58 19.29
N GLU A 112 5.39 -6.62 18.43
CA GLU A 112 4.64 -7.85 18.15
C GLU A 112 5.49 -8.89 17.42
N TYR A 113 6.39 -8.48 16.53
CA TYR A 113 7.36 -9.40 15.93
C TYR A 113 8.29 -10.02 17.00
N THR A 114 8.77 -9.20 17.94
CA THR A 114 9.63 -9.68 19.02
C THR A 114 8.90 -10.71 19.89
N LYS A 115 7.63 -10.45 20.21
CA LYS A 115 6.76 -11.38 20.94
C LYS A 115 6.59 -12.70 20.17
N LEU A 116 6.23 -12.65 18.89
CA LEU A 116 6.08 -13.82 18.03
C LEU A 116 7.34 -14.69 18.00
N ILE A 117 8.52 -14.09 17.83
CA ILE A 117 9.78 -14.84 17.80
C ILE A 117 10.14 -15.45 19.16
N ASN A 118 9.86 -14.75 20.25
CA ASN A 118 10.10 -15.26 21.61
C ASN A 118 9.16 -16.42 21.95
N GLU A 119 7.92 -16.38 21.44
CA GLU A 119 6.85 -17.33 21.74
C GLU A 119 6.66 -18.39 20.63
N LYS A 120 7.56 -18.49 19.65
CA LYS A 120 7.43 -19.40 18.50
C LYS A 120 7.33 -20.90 18.83
N ASN A 121 7.56 -21.30 20.08
CA ASN A 121 7.44 -22.69 20.56
C ASN A 121 6.24 -22.90 21.50
N GLU A 122 5.40 -21.87 21.68
CA GLU A 122 4.14 -21.97 22.42
C GLU A 122 3.11 -22.84 21.67
N PRO A 123 1.96 -23.19 22.29
CA PRO A 123 0.87 -23.88 21.59
C PRO A 123 0.50 -23.18 20.29
N LEU A 124 0.16 -23.97 19.26
CA LEU A 124 -0.12 -23.47 17.91
C LEU A 124 -1.11 -22.32 17.87
N ASP A 125 -2.19 -22.40 18.67
CA ASP A 125 -3.21 -21.35 18.73
C ASP A 125 -2.64 -20.01 19.22
N ASN A 126 -1.70 -20.03 20.18
CA ASN A 126 -1.02 -18.81 20.65
C ASN A 126 -0.08 -18.25 19.59
N VAL A 127 0.65 -19.12 18.88
CA VAL A 127 1.55 -18.70 17.81
C VAL A 127 0.74 -18.08 16.66
N LYS A 128 -0.40 -18.65 16.31
CA LYS A 128 -1.33 -18.08 15.31
C LYS A 128 -1.87 -16.73 15.75
N GLN A 129 -2.30 -16.59 17.00
CA GLN A 129 -2.73 -15.30 17.54
C GLN A 129 -1.61 -14.25 17.45
N ASN A 130 -0.37 -14.59 17.80
CA ASN A 130 0.76 -13.67 17.67
C ASN A 130 1.08 -13.32 16.19
N MET A 131 0.79 -14.22 15.25
CA MET A 131 0.90 -13.92 13.81
C MET A 131 -0.21 -12.96 13.36
N GLU A 132 -1.44 -13.15 13.83
CA GLU A 132 -2.58 -12.24 13.58
C GLU A 132 -2.28 -10.84 14.11
N GLU A 133 -1.80 -10.73 15.36
CA GLU A 133 -1.44 -9.44 15.98
C GLU A 133 -0.29 -8.73 15.24
N LEU A 134 0.74 -9.48 14.78
CA LEU A 134 1.79 -8.90 13.94
C LEU A 134 1.28 -8.37 12.60
N VAL A 135 0.36 -9.10 11.96
CA VAL A 135 -0.25 -8.66 10.69
C VAL A 135 -1.09 -7.41 10.94
N GLU A 136 -1.94 -7.39 11.97
CA GLU A 136 -2.75 -6.22 12.35
C GLU A 136 -1.89 -4.96 12.54
N LYS A 137 -0.75 -5.08 13.25
CA LYS A 137 0.18 -3.94 13.42
C LYS A 137 0.88 -3.51 12.15
N PHE A 138 1.11 -4.44 11.22
CA PHE A 138 1.64 -4.07 9.93
C PHE A 138 0.58 -3.46 9.01
N ASP A 139 -0.70 -3.80 9.20
CA ASP A 139 -1.83 -3.19 8.50
C ASP A 139 -1.99 -1.73 8.94
N ASP A 140 -1.92 -1.45 10.25
CA ASP A 140 -1.88 -0.08 10.80
C ASP A 140 -0.75 0.73 10.11
N LEU A 141 0.48 0.18 10.09
CA LEU A 141 1.62 0.82 9.41
C LEU A 141 1.35 1.06 7.91
N ARG A 142 0.67 0.14 7.23
CA ARG A 142 0.33 0.30 5.81
C ARG A 142 -0.71 1.37 5.60
N GLU A 143 -1.72 1.45 6.46
CA GLU A 143 -2.75 2.51 6.44
C GLU A 143 -2.07 3.87 6.55
N GLU A 144 -1.26 4.10 7.59
CA GLU A 144 -0.57 5.37 7.82
C GLU A 144 0.40 5.76 6.67
N LEU A 145 1.08 4.77 6.09
CA LEU A 145 1.92 5.02 4.91
C LEU A 145 1.10 5.35 3.66
N ASN A 146 -0.04 4.71 3.45
CA ASN A 146 -0.94 5.03 2.33
C ASN A 146 -1.51 6.44 2.52
N GLU A 147 -1.98 6.81 3.71
CA GLU A 147 -2.46 8.16 4.02
C GLU A 147 -1.35 9.22 3.80
N THR A 148 -0.14 8.95 4.30
CA THR A 148 1.01 9.83 4.07
C THR A 148 1.32 10.00 2.57
N VAL A 149 1.14 8.96 1.76
CA VAL A 149 1.36 9.02 0.31
C VAL A 149 0.22 9.78 -0.39
N GLU A 150 -1.02 9.65 0.07
CA GLU A 150 -2.18 10.37 -0.47
C GLU A 150 -2.06 11.89 -0.35
N ASP A 151 -1.39 12.38 0.69
CA ASP A 151 -1.08 13.80 0.87
C ASP A 151 -0.22 14.37 -0.28
N TYR A 152 0.56 13.54 -0.99
CA TYR A 152 1.32 13.96 -2.17
C TYR A 152 0.53 13.93 -3.48
N ILE A 153 -0.64 13.29 -3.48
CA ILE A 153 -1.53 13.18 -4.65
C ILE A 153 -2.54 14.32 -4.69
N THR A 154 -2.85 14.89 -3.53
CA THR A 154 -3.91 15.89 -3.34
C THR A 154 -3.47 17.35 -3.57
N GLU A 155 -2.22 17.59 -3.98
CA GLU A 155 -1.69 18.91 -4.40
C GLU A 155 -1.83 19.21 -5.91
#